data_AF-A0A846X8J7-F1
#
_entry.id   AF-A0A846X8J7-F1
#
_cell.length_a   1.000
_cell.length_b   1.000
_cell.length_c   1.000
_cell.angle_alpha   90.00
_cell.angle_beta   90.00
_cell.angle_gamma   90.00
#
_symmetry.space_group_name_H-M   'P 1'
#
loop_
_entity.id
_entity.type
_entity.pdbx_description
1 polymer ?
#
loop_
_entity_poly.entity_id
_entity_poly.type
_entity_poly.pdbx_seq_one_letter_code
_entity_poly.pdbx_strand_id
1 'polypeptide(L)'
;MALTNLSGSVGADQAAVASVATRMNDAIETLRTTFNLINKEVQDVKRGWKGEANTSFERKLEEWDLEAKNLNIKLQDLQEAVNNSGKQVGDADSANA
;
A
#
# COMPACT_ATOMS: atom_id res chain seq x y z
N MET A 1 16.71 -28.98 -28.78
CA MET A 1 17.24 -27.73 -28.19
C MET A 1 16.09 -26.82 -27.73
N ALA A 2 15.18 -27.28 -26.86
CA ALA A 2 13.98 -26.51 -26.48
C ALA A 2 13.89 -26.17 -24.97
N LEU A 3 14.74 -26.75 -24.12
CA LEU A 3 14.67 -26.53 -22.67
C LEU A 3 15.36 -25.24 -22.20
N THR A 4 16.40 -24.77 -22.90
CA THR A 4 17.14 -23.55 -22.51
C THR A 4 16.34 -22.27 -22.72
N ASN A 5 15.36 -22.27 -23.61
CA ASN A 5 14.56 -21.07 -23.91
C ASN A 5 13.39 -20.88 -22.93
N LEU A 6 12.91 -21.98 -22.31
CA LEU A 6 11.81 -21.94 -21.36
C LEU A 6 12.29 -21.44 -19.98
N SER A 7 13.47 -21.85 -19.52
CA SER A 7 14.02 -21.35 -18.24
C SER A 7 14.42 -19.87 -18.32
N GLY A 8 14.81 -19.38 -19.50
CA GLY A 8 15.17 -17.98 -19.73
C GLY A 8 13.98 -17.02 -19.71
N SER A 9 12.80 -17.44 -20.21
CA SER A 9 11.60 -16.58 -20.16
C SER A 9 11.03 -16.51 -18.74
N VAL A 10 11.00 -17.64 -18.03
CA VAL A 10 10.49 -17.71 -16.65
C VAL A 10 11.32 -16.84 -15.70
N GLY A 11 12.65 -16.85 -15.80
CA GLY A 11 13.50 -15.95 -15.00
C GLY A 11 13.34 -14.46 -15.33
N ALA A 12 13.06 -14.12 -16.59
CA ALA A 12 12.75 -12.74 -16.99
C ALA A 12 11.39 -12.27 -16.45
N ASP A 13 10.38 -13.15 -16.45
CA ASP A 13 9.06 -12.89 -15.88
C ASP A 13 9.13 -12.70 -14.35
N GLN A 14 9.97 -13.47 -13.66
CA GLN A 14 10.21 -13.31 -12.21
C GLN A 14 10.81 -11.93 -11.88
N ALA A 15 11.86 -11.52 -12.60
CA ALA A 15 12.49 -10.21 -12.41
C ALA A 15 11.50 -9.05 -12.69
N ALA A 16 10.62 -9.22 -13.69
CA ALA A 16 9.56 -8.27 -13.98
C ALA A 16 8.52 -8.19 -12.85
N VAL A 17 8.06 -9.33 -12.31
CA VAL A 17 7.13 -9.37 -11.18
C VAL A 17 7.74 -8.74 -9.93
N ALA A 18 8.99 -9.07 -9.60
CA ALA A 18 9.69 -8.47 -8.47
C ALA A 18 9.80 -6.94 -8.62
N SER A 19 10.12 -6.44 -9.82
CA SER A 19 10.18 -5.00 -10.10
C SER A 19 8.81 -4.34 -9.95
N VAL A 20 7.73 -4.97 -10.39
CA VAL A 20 6.37 -4.46 -10.21
C VAL A 20 6.00 -4.42 -8.73
N ALA A 21 6.32 -5.46 -7.97
CA ALA A 21 6.06 -5.51 -6.53
C ALA A 21 6.80 -4.39 -5.77
N THR A 22 8.08 -4.13 -6.11
CA THR A 22 8.82 -2.99 -5.56
C THR A 22 8.12 -1.66 -5.86
N ARG A 23 7.74 -1.41 -7.12
CA ARG A 23 7.05 -0.17 -7.50
C ARG A 23 5.71 0.01 -6.80
N MET A 24 4.97 -1.08 -6.58
CA MET A 24 3.71 -1.04 -5.84
C MET A 24 3.95 -0.73 -4.36
N ASN A 25 4.98 -1.31 -3.75
CA ASN A 25 5.38 -0.98 -2.37
C ASN A 25 5.79 0.50 -2.24
N ASP A 26 6.58 1.03 -3.17
CA ASP A 26 6.97 2.45 -3.18
C ASP A 26 5.75 3.38 -3.31
N ALA A 27 4.79 3.01 -4.17
CA ALA A 27 3.54 3.75 -4.33
C ALA A 27 2.69 3.70 -3.05
N ILE A 28 2.60 2.54 -2.39
CA ILE A 28 1.89 2.39 -1.11
C ILE A 28 2.52 3.25 -0.02
N GLU A 29 3.86 3.27 0.07
CA GLU A 29 4.57 4.11 1.05
C GLU A 29 4.35 5.60 0.79
N THR A 30 4.36 6.01 -0.48
CA THR A 30 4.05 7.38 -0.89
C THR A 30 2.62 7.77 -0.51
N LEU A 31 1.66 6.87 -0.72
CA LEU A 31 0.26 7.07 -0.32
C LEU A 31 0.13 7.21 1.20
N ARG A 32 0.78 6.33 1.99
CA ARG A 32 0.78 6.42 3.46
C ARG A 32 1.39 7.72 3.96
N THR A 33 2.50 8.15 3.36
CA THR A 33 3.18 9.41 3.70
C THR A 33 2.29 10.62 3.44
N THR A 34 1.71 10.69 2.23
CA THR A 34 0.80 11.77 1.84
C THR A 34 -0.43 11.80 2.74
N PHE A 35 -0.98 10.61 3.05
CA PHE A 35 -2.14 10.48 3.91
C PHE A 35 -1.85 10.96 5.35
N ASN A 36 -0.72 10.57 5.93
CA ASN A 36 -0.31 11.00 7.26
C ASN A 36 -0.12 12.53 7.33
N LEU A 37 0.38 13.15 6.25
CA LEU A 37 0.48 14.60 6.15
C LEU A 37 -0.91 15.26 6.20
N ILE A 38 -1.86 14.79 5.37
CA ILE A 38 -3.23 15.31 5.37
C ILE A 38 -3.88 15.13 6.75
N ASN A 39 -3.71 13.97 7.37
CA ASN A 39 -4.26 13.72 8.69
C ASN A 39 -3.68 14.68 9.75
N LYS A 40 -2.38 14.97 9.68
CA LYS A 40 -1.73 15.96 10.54
C LYS A 40 -2.35 17.36 10.34
N GLU A 41 -2.50 17.80 9.10
CA GLU A 41 -3.12 19.10 8.79
C GLU A 41 -4.56 19.19 9.34
N VAL A 42 -5.35 18.13 9.20
CA VAL A 42 -6.71 18.05 9.75
C VAL A 42 -6.72 18.18 11.28
N GLN A 43 -5.79 17.50 11.96
CA GLN A 43 -5.67 17.59 13.43
C GLN A 43 -5.15 18.96 13.90
N ASP A 44 -4.31 19.63 13.11
CA ASP A 44 -3.83 20.97 13.41
C ASP A 44 -4.94 22.02 13.20
N VAL A 45 -5.79 21.87 12.18
CA VAL A 45 -6.99 22.69 12.00
C VAL A 45 -7.99 22.48 13.13
N LYS A 46 -8.20 21.24 13.59
CA LYS A 46 -9.04 20.92 14.75
C LYS A 46 -8.63 21.72 15.99
N ARG A 47 -7.33 21.84 16.26
CA ARG A 47 -6.81 22.63 17.40
C ARG A 47 -7.15 24.12 17.31
N GLY A 48 -7.34 24.63 16.10
CA GLY A 48 -7.65 26.04 15.83
C GLY A 48 -9.12 26.42 16.01
N TRP A 49 -10.05 25.46 15.96
CA TRP A 49 -11.48 25.73 16.10
C TRP A 49 -11.92 25.76 17.57
N LYS A 50 -12.53 26.88 17.98
CA LYS A 50 -13.13 27.06 19.31
C LYS A 50 -14.59 27.52 19.18
N GLY A 51 -15.44 27.15 20.14
CA GLY A 51 -16.86 27.55 20.20
C GLY A 51 -17.83 26.56 19.54
N GLU A 52 -19.06 26.98 19.22
CA GLU A 52 -20.13 26.13 18.64
C GLU A 52 -19.77 25.45 17.31
N ALA A 53 -18.83 26.03 16.55
CA ALA A 53 -18.28 25.40 15.35
C ALA A 53 -17.53 24.08 15.65
N ASN A 54 -17.06 23.89 16.89
CA ASN A 54 -16.36 22.69 17.34
C ASN A 54 -17.27 21.46 17.30
N THR A 55 -18.50 21.55 17.82
CA THR A 55 -19.38 20.38 17.97
C THR A 55 -19.83 19.78 16.63
N SER A 56 -20.06 20.62 15.62
CA SER A 56 -20.39 20.13 14.27
C SER A 56 -19.17 19.52 13.56
N PHE A 57 -17.97 20.01 13.89
CA PHE A 57 -16.72 19.50 13.34
C PHE A 57 -16.22 18.24 14.03
N GLU A 58 -16.50 18.05 15.32
CA GLU A 58 -16.11 16.87 16.09
C GLU A 58 -16.62 15.59 15.42
N ARG A 59 -17.90 15.54 15.04
CA ARG A 59 -18.45 14.38 14.34
C ARG A 59 -17.78 14.13 12.98
N LYS A 60 -17.49 15.19 12.23
CA LYS A 60 -16.80 15.08 10.93
C LYS A 60 -15.34 14.63 11.09
N LEU A 61 -14.69 15.03 12.17
CA LEU A 61 -13.36 14.59 12.55
C LEU A 61 -13.34 13.12 12.99
N GLU A 62 -14.36 12.66 13.71
CA GLU A 62 -14.49 11.24 14.05
C GLU A 62 -14.71 10.37 12.80
N GLU A 63 -15.58 10.81 11.88
CA GLU A 63 -15.78 10.15 10.58
C GLU A 63 -14.46 10.10 9.78
N TRP A 64 -13.70 11.21 9.78
CA TRP A 64 -12.38 11.28 9.15
C TRP A 64 -11.38 10.32 9.78
N ASP A 65 -11.26 10.29 11.11
CA ASP A 65 -10.33 9.43 11.84
C ASP A 65 -10.65 7.92 11.62
N LEU A 66 -11.92 7.57 11.45
CA LEU A 66 -12.36 6.23 11.07
C LEU A 66 -11.91 5.88 9.65
N GLU A 67 -12.17 6.73 8.67
CA GLU A 67 -11.78 6.47 7.29
C GLU A 67 -10.26 6.47 7.12
N ALA A 68 -9.55 7.28 7.91
CA ALA A 68 -8.10 7.29 8.00
C ALA A 68 -7.51 5.94 8.41
N LYS A 69 -8.12 5.31 9.41
CA LYS A 69 -7.73 3.97 9.87
C LYS A 69 -8.07 2.92 8.82
N ASN A 70 -9.27 3.01 8.23
CA ASN A 70 -9.73 2.10 7.18
C ASN A 70 -8.80 2.10 5.96
N LEU A 71 -8.38 3.29 5.50
CA LEU A 71 -7.45 3.41 4.39
C LEU A 71 -6.07 2.81 4.72
N ASN A 72 -5.56 3.05 5.93
CA ASN A 72 -4.29 2.45 6.35
C ASN A 72 -4.35 0.92 6.38
N ILE A 73 -5.46 0.33 6.83
CA ILE A 73 -5.69 -1.12 6.79
C ILE A 73 -5.68 -1.61 5.34
N LYS A 74 -6.44 -0.99 4.45
CA LYS A 74 -6.49 -1.36 3.02
C LYS A 74 -5.12 -1.28 2.33
N LEU A 75 -4.32 -0.26 2.67
CA LEU A 75 -2.96 -0.11 2.14
C LEU A 75 -2.02 -1.21 2.67
N GLN A 76 -2.21 -1.63 3.92
CA GLN A 76 -1.49 -2.79 4.47
C GLN A 76 -1.92 -4.09 3.79
N ASP A 77 -3.22 -4.33 3.62
CA ASP A 77 -3.73 -5.52 2.94
C ASP A 77 -3.20 -5.61 1.49
N LEU A 78 -3.14 -4.47 0.80
CA LEU A 78 -2.56 -4.38 -0.54
C LEU A 78 -1.06 -4.70 -0.53
N GLN A 79 -0.30 -4.19 0.44
CA GLN A 79 1.12 -4.50 0.60
C GLN A 79 1.35 -5.99 0.88
N GLU A 80 0.52 -6.60 1.72
CA GLU A 80 0.57 -8.04 2.01
C GLU A 80 0.25 -8.86 0.76
N ALA A 81 -0.78 -8.49 -0.01
CA ALA A 81 -1.11 -9.13 -1.28
C ALA A 81 0.05 -9.06 -2.28
N VAL A 82 0.66 -7.89 -2.45
CA VAL A 82 1.82 -7.70 -3.33
C VAL A 82 3.00 -8.57 -2.91
N ASN A 83 3.32 -8.61 -1.61
CA ASN A 83 4.41 -9.43 -1.09
C ASN A 83 4.15 -10.94 -1.24
N ASN A 84 2.89 -11.37 -1.04
CA ASN A 84 2.49 -12.76 -1.19
C ASN A 84 2.55 -13.20 -2.66
N SER A 85 2.12 -12.35 -3.60
CA SER A 85 2.27 -12.63 -5.03
C SER A 85 3.73 -12.73 -5.45
N GLY A 86 4.62 -11.86 -4.93
CA GLY A 86 6.05 -11.95 -5.18
C GLY A 86 6.67 -13.27 -4.68
N LYS A 87 6.28 -13.72 -3.47
CA LYS A 87 6.72 -15.03 -2.93
C LYS A 87 6.23 -16.21 -3.76
N GLN A 88 4.95 -16.22 -4.14
CA GLN A 88 4.38 -17.33 -4.92
C GLN A 88 5.10 -17.55 -6.26
N VAL A 89 5.53 -16.47 -6.92
CA VAL A 89 6.34 -16.57 -8.15
C VAL A 89 7.74 -17.12 -7.85
N GLY A 90 8.38 -16.68 -6.76
CA GLY A 90 9.66 -17.23 -6.31
C GLY A 90 9.63 -18.73 -6.01
N ASP A 91 8.57 -19.18 -5.33
CA ASP A 91 8.38 -20.58 -4.95
C ASP A 91 8.04 -21.45 -6.18
N ALA A 92 7.21 -20.94 -7.10
CA ALA A 92 6.86 -21.63 -8.34
C ALA A 92 8.10 -21.87 -9.23
N ASP A 93 9.03 -20.91 -9.27
CA ASP A 93 10.28 -21.06 -10.04
C ASP A 93 11.24 -22.03 -9.37
N SER A 94 11.35 -21.99 -8.04
CA SER A 94 12.19 -22.93 -7.29
C SER A 94 11.71 -24.38 -7.41
N ALA A 95 10.41 -24.59 -7.63
CA ALA A 95 9.83 -25.91 -7.87
C ALA A 95 10.03 -26.42 -9.32
N ASN A 96 10.30 -25.52 -10.27
CA ASN A 96 10.49 -25.82 -11.70
C ASN A 96 11.96 -25.84 -12.15
N ALA A 97 12.90 -25.45 -11.27
CA ALA A 97 14.35 -25.48 -11.47
C ALA A 97 14.96 -26.84 -11.10
#